data_AF-A0A937WQV1-F1
#
_entry.id   AF-A0A937WQV1-F1
#
_cell.length_a   1.000
_cell.length_b   1.000
_cell.length_c   1.000
_cell.angle_alpha   90.00
_cell.angle_beta   90.00
_cell.angle_gamma   90.00
#
_symmetry.space_group_name_H-M   'P 1'
#
loop_
_entity.id
_entity.type
_entity.pdbx_description
1 polymer ?
#
loop_
_entity_poly.entity_id
_entity_poly.type
_entity_poly.pdbx_seq_one_letter_code
_entity_poly.pdbx_strand_id
1 'polypeptide(L)' 'MAERQKMPNRKPDERIKDFESVALGFTKEQALAEALRCIHCKKPLCVDGC' A
#
# COMPACT_ATOMS: atom_id res chain seq x y z
N MET A 1 -12.91 -10.83 6.35
CA MET A 1 -11.99 -10.15 5.40
C MET A 1 -10.75 -9.75 6.18
N ALA A 2 -9.56 -9.96 5.62
CA ALA A 2 -8.32 -9.51 6.25
C ALA A 2 -8.32 -7.98 6.43
N GLU A 3 -7.47 -7.43 7.31
CA GLU A 3 -7.25 -5.98 7.46
C GLU A 3 -6.35 -5.46 6.32
N ARG A 4 -6.39 -4.15 6.01
CA ARG A 4 -5.51 -3.55 4.99
C ARG A 4 -4.10 -3.49 5.56
N GLN A 5 -3.10 -3.87 4.76
CA GLN A 5 -1.71 -3.79 5.18
C GLN A 5 -1.29 -2.32 5.38
N LYS A 6 -0.73 -2.01 6.54
CA LYS A 6 -0.27 -0.65 6.86
C LYS A 6 1.02 -0.38 6.11
N MET A 7 1.05 0.71 5.34
CA MET A 7 2.25 1.14 4.62
C MET A 7 3.31 1.63 5.62
N PRO A 8 4.52 1.06 5.61
CA PRO A 8 5.63 1.59 6.41
C PRO A 8 6.03 2.97 5.90
N ASN A 9 6.21 3.92 6.81
CA ASN A 9 6.58 5.29 6.49
C ASN A 9 7.80 5.72 7.31
N ARG A 10 8.60 6.64 6.75
CA ARG A 10 9.71 7.30 7.46
C ARG A 10 9.18 8.14 8.62
N LYS A 11 9.98 8.22 9.70
CA LYS A 11 9.61 9.03 10.86
C LYS A 11 9.57 10.52 10.51
N PRO A 12 8.69 11.31 11.14
CA PRO A 12 8.62 12.76 10.92
C PRO A 12 9.98 13.45 11.09
N ASP A 13 10.73 13.13 12.14
CA ASP A 13 12.01 13.81 12.46
C ASP A 13 13.13 13.56 11.44
N GLU A 14 13.00 12.48 10.66
CA GLU A 14 13.93 12.10 9.60
C GLU A 14 13.52 12.75 8.28
N ARG A 15 12.25 12.60 7.88
CA ARG A 15 11.74 13.09 6.59
C ARG A 15 11.63 14.61 6.45
N ILE A 16 11.77 15.38 7.54
CA ILE A 16 11.83 16.85 7.47
C ILE A 16 13.20 17.38 7.02
N LYS A 17 14.22 16.51 6.94
CA LYS A 17 15.61 16.90 6.69
C LYS A 17 16.06 16.67 5.24
N ASP A 18 15.25 15.98 4.44
CA ASP A 18 15.58 15.60 3.08
C ASP A 18 14.32 15.46 2.20
N PHE A 19 14.51 15.10 0.94
CA PHE A 19 13.45 14.94 -0.05
C PHE A 19 13.26 13.47 -0.47
N GLU A 20 13.72 12.51 0.33
CA GLU A 20 13.52 11.10 0.03
C GLU A 20 12.06 10.67 0.28
N SER A 21 11.64 9.59 -0.38
CA SER A 21 10.27 9.09 -0.27
C SER A 21 9.87 8.81 1.17
N VAL A 22 8.71 9.32 1.58
CA VAL A 22 8.14 9.08 2.90
C VAL A 22 7.59 7.66 3.01
N ALA A 23 6.93 7.18 1.96
CA ALA A 23 6.39 5.82 1.91
C ALA A 23 7.50 4.86 1.52
N LEU A 24 7.80 3.91 2.40
CA LEU A 24 8.89 2.95 2.23
C LEU A 24 8.47 1.74 1.39
N GLY A 25 7.18 1.62 1.06
CA GLY A 25 6.64 0.50 0.32
C GLY A 25 6.36 -0.72 1.20
N PHE A 26 5.60 -1.67 0.67
CA PHE A 26 5.34 -2.93 1.35
C PHE A 26 6.52 -3.89 1.23
N THR A 27 6.72 -4.72 2.27
CA THR A 27 7.53 -5.92 2.11
C THR A 27 6.85 -6.90 1.15
N LYS A 28 7.59 -7.87 0.63
CA LYS A 28 7.03 -8.91 -0.25
C LYS A 28 5.83 -9.62 0.38
N GLU A 29 5.92 -9.95 1.67
CA GLU A 29 4.85 -10.63 2.40
C GLU A 29 3.61 -9.74 2.57
N GLN A 30 3.80 -8.47 2.90
CA GLN A 30 2.71 -7.49 3.00
C GLN A 30 2.05 -7.25 1.64
N ALA A 31 2.83 -7.11 0.57
CA ALA A 31 2.31 -6.91 -0.78
C ALA A 31 1.45 -8.10 -1.23
N LEU A 32 1.89 -9.33 -0.96
CA LEU A 32 1.10 -10.54 -1.24
C LEU A 32 -0.19 -10.55 -0.41
N ALA A 33 -0.11 -10.24 0.89
CA ALA A 33 -1.28 -10.19 1.75
C ALA A 33 -2.30 -9.13 1.30
N GLU A 34 -1.86 -7.95 0.83
CA GLU A 34 -2.76 -6.94 0.29
C GLU A 34 -3.36 -7.35 -1.06
N ALA A 35 -2.56 -7.96 -1.95
CA ALA A 35 -3.04 -8.43 -3.25
C ALA A 35 -4.14 -9.50 -3.11
N LEU A 36 -4.03 -10.39 -2.12
CA LEU A 36 -5.03 -11.41 -1.81
C LEU A 36 -6.38 -10.85 -1.32
N ARG A 37 -6.47 -9.54 -1.00
CA ARG A 37 -7.75 -8.89 -0.69
C ARG A 37 -8.56 -8.57 -1.94
N CYS A 38 -7.96 -8.60 -3.13
CA CYS A 38 -8.70 -8.44 -4.38
C CYS A 38 -9.73 -9.56 -4.52
N ILE A 39 -11.00 -9.19 -4.67
CA ILE A 39 -12.10 -10.18 -4.78
C ILE A 39 -12.33 -10.65 -6.22
N HIS A 40 -11.45 -10.26 -7.16
CA HIS A 40 -11.59 -10.56 -8.59
C HIS A 40 -13.00 -10.26 -9.12
N CYS A 41 -13.45 -9.02 -8.90
CA CYS A 41 -14.80 -8.57 -9.28
C CYS A 41 -15.12 -8.92 -10.74
N LYS A 42 -16.28 -9.54 -10.99
CA LYS A 42 -16.78 -9.77 -12.37
C LYS A 42 -16.94 -8.47 -13.16
N LYS A 43 -17.32 -7.38 -12.50
CA LYS A 43 -17.38 -6.01 -13.03
C LYS A 43 -16.40 -5.13 -12.23
N PRO A 44 -15.16 -4.91 -12.68
CA PRO A 44 -14.14 -4.24 -11.90
C PRO A 44 -14.27 -2.70 -11.97
N LEU A 45 -15.04 -2.12 -11.04
CA LEU A 45 -15.23 -0.66 -10.95
C LEU A 45 -13.94 0.12 -10.66
N CYS A 46 -12.92 -0.53 -10.10
CA CYS A 46 -11.61 0.08 -9.88
C CYS A 46 -10.88 0.42 -11.18
N VAL A 47 -11.20 -0.25 -12.30
CA VAL A 47 -10.60 0.01 -13.62
C VAL A 47 -11.23 1.23 -14.27
N ASP A 48 -12.55 1.38 -14.18
CA ASP A 48 -13.27 2.53 -14.75
C ASP A 48 -12.90 3.85 -14.07
N GLY A 49 -12.39 3.80 -12.83
CA GLY A 49 -11.94 4.96 -12.07
C GLY A 49 -10.44 5.24 -12.13
N CYS A 50 -9.66 4.46 -12.90
CA CYS A 50 -8.24 4.71 -13.14
C CYS A 50 -8.04 5.79 -14.20
#